data_AF-A0AAD7CD46-F1
#
_entry.id   AF-A0AAD7CD46-F1
#
_cell.length_a   1.000
_cell.length_b   1.000
_cell.length_c   1.000
_cell.angle_alpha   90.00
_cell.angle_beta   90.00
_cell.angle_gamma   90.00
#
_symmetry.space_group_name_H-M   'P 1'
#
loop_
_entity.id
_entity.type
_entity.pdbx_description
1 polymer ?
#
loop_
_entity_poly.entity_id
_entity_poly.type
_entity_poly.pdbx_seq_one_letter_code
_entity_poly.pdbx_strand_id
1 'polypeptide(L)'
;MQDILFYDCRRCVAFCTFPIERLRNSRRVSTPTSTVDAREEVLKQARSRQPPPAEAENSSLLATQRSTVADALFNGRPAHLIGPPIAVYTTVFQSFREVWERVEQVADFTPEELQNAVEICETSTAYYHDELARLVDVQELWDEAVHPTFLRPWLIVYSKEHYAKPVGAALDEHISGLGFPINGIQELKNGVGEGGSDAFDQAACDYRAHLTSEAGSRLSQFCCLPSFLVGIQGSYICVGGAIFTERIVVERFTDYVFLGTHLYSCNNSSLDKGILRVAKLLKAIKTGLNSVSEFWSQIPKSPPSKSLAQLLLPCRPHLQSVMINETRHSISYIRKIDPSKTVFEAKLSTPEAEPVAMIVKFTAKYSAQAHRCLSELSPPLAPALYYCQRHPEYDCFVIIMAVAPGSSPSSGPLQEQTLRHLRVGLETLHTQNLVFGDLRRPNILVDNGLVSLIDFDWSGQAGKAHYPVTINLSGEEWAEGVVRGGEIKKEHDLEMLQKLMV
;
A
#
# COMPACT_ATOMS: atom_id res chain seq x y z
N MET A 1 -11.29 59.15 6.81
CA MET A 1 -9.87 59.34 7.20
C MET A 1 -9.35 57.96 7.55
N GLN A 2 -8.36 57.48 6.79
CA GLN A 2 -7.74 56.13 6.82
C GLN A 2 -8.45 55.01 6.04
N ASP A 3 -8.41 55.16 4.71
CA ASP A 3 -7.74 54.29 3.72
C ASP A 3 -7.81 52.76 3.87
N ILE A 4 -8.78 52.17 3.17
CA ILE A 4 -8.75 50.80 2.67
C ILE A 4 -8.06 50.84 1.29
N LEU A 5 -6.80 50.42 1.23
CA LEU A 5 -6.07 50.23 -0.02
C LEU A 5 -6.45 48.88 -0.63
N PHE A 6 -7.26 48.92 -1.69
CA PHE A 6 -7.34 47.86 -2.68
C PHE A 6 -5.97 47.72 -3.37
N TYR A 7 -5.27 46.60 -3.12
CA TYR A 7 -4.13 46.22 -3.94
C TYR A 7 -4.54 45.19 -5.00
N ASP A 8 -4.52 45.70 -6.23
CA ASP A 8 -4.62 45.06 -7.52
C ASP A 8 -3.63 43.87 -7.65
N CYS A 9 -4.16 42.64 -7.70
CA CYS A 9 -3.37 41.43 -7.95
C CYS A 9 -3.17 41.23 -9.47
N ARG A 10 -2.41 42.14 -10.08
CA ARG A 10 -1.83 41.98 -11.41
C ARG A 10 -0.32 42.15 -11.33
N ARG A 11 0.38 41.20 -10.71
CA ARG A 11 1.83 40.98 -10.83
C ARG A 11 2.26 39.70 -10.10
N CYS A 12 2.09 38.56 -10.76
CA CYS A 12 2.87 37.34 -10.53
C CYS A 12 2.99 36.59 -11.88
N VAL A 13 3.60 37.26 -12.85
CA VAL A 13 4.21 36.62 -14.01
C VAL A 13 5.70 36.57 -13.70
N ALA A 14 6.28 35.37 -13.78
CA ALA A 14 7.69 34.97 -13.60
C ALA A 14 7.96 34.19 -12.29
N PHE A 15 7.85 32.85 -12.37
CA PHE A 15 8.89 31.88 -12.02
C PHE A 15 8.36 30.45 -12.26
N CYS A 16 8.03 30.13 -13.52
CA CYS A 16 7.91 28.76 -14.02
C CYS A 16 8.71 28.65 -15.31
N THR A 17 10.04 28.68 -15.16
CA THR A 17 10.99 28.25 -16.20
C THR A 17 11.98 27.33 -15.52
N PHE A 18 11.65 26.04 -15.44
CA PHE A 18 12.67 25.01 -15.22
C PHE A 18 13.46 24.87 -16.53
N PRO A 19 14.79 25.05 -16.52
CA PRO A 19 15.59 24.87 -17.73
C PRO A 19 15.62 23.39 -18.12
N ILE A 20 15.07 23.09 -19.29
CA ILE A 20 15.33 21.86 -20.04
C ILE A 20 16.76 21.98 -20.56
N GLU A 21 17.76 21.57 -19.77
CA GLU A 21 19.11 21.19 -20.24
C GLU A 21 19.96 20.72 -19.05
N ARG A 22 19.88 19.42 -18.74
CA ARG A 22 20.96 18.54 -18.21
C ARG A 22 20.40 17.15 -17.85
N LEU A 23 19.94 16.42 -18.87
CA LEU A 23 19.82 14.95 -18.85
C LEU A 23 20.67 14.33 -19.96
N ARG A 24 21.87 14.88 -20.18
CA ARG A 24 22.94 14.23 -20.95
C ARG A 24 24.06 13.88 -19.99
N ASN A 25 23.89 12.73 -19.33
CA ASN A 25 24.91 11.82 -18.81
C ASN A 25 24.31 10.95 -17.69
N SER A 26 23.37 10.08 -18.03
CA SER A 26 23.08 8.87 -17.25
C SER A 26 23.77 7.68 -17.94
N ARG A 27 25.10 7.65 -17.81
CA ARG A 27 25.87 6.40 -18.00
C ARG A 27 26.03 5.77 -16.63
N ARG A 28 25.16 4.81 -16.35
CA ARG A 28 25.34 3.60 -15.52
C ARG A 28 23.94 3.17 -15.13
N VAL A 29 23.46 2.11 -15.76
CA VAL A 29 22.43 1.26 -15.17
C VAL A 29 22.98 0.87 -13.80
N SER A 30 22.50 1.50 -12.75
CA SER A 30 22.77 1.05 -11.39
C SER A 30 22.17 -0.34 -11.29
N THR A 31 23.02 -1.33 -11.04
CA THR A 31 22.58 -2.62 -10.51
C THR A 31 21.53 -2.37 -9.42
N PRO A 32 20.35 -3.01 -9.45
CA PRO A 32 19.37 -2.82 -8.40
C PRO A 32 20.04 -3.12 -7.07
N THR A 33 20.03 -2.14 -6.18
CA THR A 33 20.43 -2.29 -4.78
C THR A 33 19.66 -3.49 -4.24
N SER A 34 20.33 -4.45 -3.60
CA SER A 34 19.63 -5.63 -3.13
C SER A 34 18.52 -5.21 -2.15
N THR A 35 17.43 -5.96 -2.06
CA THR A 35 16.33 -5.66 -1.12
C THR A 35 16.81 -5.52 0.32
N VAL A 36 17.91 -6.21 0.67
CA VAL A 36 18.59 -6.10 1.97
C VAL A 36 19.21 -4.71 2.13
N ASP A 37 19.99 -4.25 1.15
CA ASP A 37 20.63 -2.93 1.18
C ASP A 37 19.60 -1.79 1.29
N ALA A 38 18.45 -1.93 0.62
CA ALA A 38 17.36 -0.96 0.69
C ALA A 38 16.76 -0.87 2.11
N ARG A 39 16.51 -2.02 2.76
CA ARG A 39 16.00 -2.06 4.16
C ARG A 39 17.00 -1.48 5.14
N GLU A 40 18.29 -1.81 5.00
CA GLU A 40 19.33 -1.29 5.86
C GLU A 40 19.44 0.24 5.77
N GLU A 41 19.33 0.80 4.56
CA GLU A 41 19.34 2.26 4.38
C GLU A 41 18.11 2.92 5.01
N VAL A 42 16.91 2.32 4.88
CA VAL A 42 15.70 2.79 5.58
C VAL A 42 15.92 2.83 7.09
N LEU A 43 16.39 1.72 7.68
CA LEU A 43 16.61 1.63 9.12
C LEU A 43 17.68 2.59 9.62
N LYS A 44 18.75 2.77 8.85
CA LYS A 44 19.83 3.72 9.16
C LYS A 44 19.30 5.15 9.17
N GLN A 45 18.53 5.54 8.16
CA GLN A 45 17.97 6.89 8.08
C GLN A 45 16.93 7.13 9.17
N ALA A 46 16.01 6.17 9.39
CA ALA A 46 14.98 6.23 10.42
C ALA A 46 15.57 6.41 11.84
N ARG A 47 16.70 5.76 12.14
CA ARG A 47 17.38 5.86 13.44
C ARG A 47 17.87 7.28 13.77
N SER A 48 18.13 8.10 12.75
CA SER A 48 18.64 9.48 12.89
C SER A 48 17.53 10.53 13.02
N ARG A 49 16.27 10.12 12.96
CA ARG A 49 15.12 11.04 13.01
C ARG A 49 14.94 11.66 14.39
N GLN A 50 14.27 12.81 14.39
CA GLN A 50 13.80 13.46 15.61
C GLN A 50 12.63 12.67 16.23
N PRO A 51 12.26 12.96 17.48
CA PRO A 51 11.09 12.36 18.10
C PRO A 51 9.82 12.46 17.24
N PRO A 52 8.95 11.43 17.22
CA PRO A 52 7.77 11.37 16.35
C PRO A 52 6.86 12.60 16.34
N PRO A 53 6.57 13.29 17.47
CA PRO A 53 5.76 14.51 17.44
C PRO A 53 6.34 15.58 16.49
N ALA A 54 7.66 15.79 16.53
CA ALA A 54 8.34 16.78 15.70
C ALA A 54 8.45 16.35 14.22
N GLU A 55 8.63 15.05 13.97
CA GLU A 55 8.69 14.50 12.62
C GLU A 55 7.34 14.48 11.91
N ALA A 56 6.25 14.41 12.67
CA ALA A 56 4.88 14.43 12.19
C ALA A 56 4.35 15.85 11.93
N GLU A 57 5.07 16.89 12.36
CA GLU A 57 4.76 18.27 11.98
C GLU A 57 4.85 18.45 10.46
N ASN A 58 3.95 19.26 9.90
CA ASN A 58 3.91 19.50 8.46
C ASN A 58 5.24 20.09 7.92
N SER A 59 5.93 20.91 8.73
CA SER A 59 7.26 21.47 8.43
C SER A 59 8.29 20.36 8.15
N SER A 60 8.33 19.34 8.99
CA SER A 60 9.20 18.16 8.84
C SER A 60 8.76 17.28 7.67
N LEU A 61 7.46 17.00 7.55
CA LEU A 61 6.92 16.16 6.47
C LEU A 61 7.22 16.71 5.07
N LEU A 62 7.29 18.03 4.88
CA LEU A 62 7.71 18.66 3.61
C LEU A 62 9.13 18.26 3.18
N ALA A 63 10.02 17.98 4.14
CA ALA A 63 11.38 17.54 3.89
C ALA A 63 11.48 16.02 3.76
N THR A 64 10.68 15.27 4.51
CA THR A 64 10.84 13.81 4.67
C THR A 64 9.95 12.98 3.75
N GLN A 65 8.77 13.47 3.37
CA GLN A 65 7.84 12.74 2.48
C GLN A 65 8.17 13.02 1.01
N ARG A 66 9.33 12.52 0.57
CA ARG A 66 9.81 12.60 -0.81
C ARG A 66 10.30 11.23 -1.27
N SER A 67 10.11 10.92 -2.56
CA SER A 67 10.55 9.63 -3.13
C SER A 67 12.06 9.38 -3.04
N THR A 68 12.85 10.45 -2.92
CA THR A 68 14.32 10.40 -2.76
C THR A 68 14.76 10.11 -1.32
N VAL A 69 13.86 10.17 -0.34
CA VAL A 69 14.14 9.88 1.07
C VAL A 69 13.94 8.38 1.28
N ALA A 70 14.89 7.70 1.90
CA ALA A 70 14.85 6.24 2.03
C ALA A 70 13.68 5.81 2.92
N ASP A 71 13.59 6.42 4.10
CA ASP A 71 12.60 6.15 5.15
C ASP A 71 11.31 6.98 5.04
N ALA A 72 10.97 7.45 3.83
CA ALA A 72 9.68 8.07 3.57
C ALA A 72 8.54 7.07 3.86
N LEU A 73 7.41 7.58 4.35
CA LEU A 73 6.24 6.78 4.66
C LEU A 73 5.37 6.70 3.40
N PHE A 74 5.18 5.50 2.87
CA PHE A 74 4.33 5.29 1.71
C PHE A 74 2.86 5.20 2.15
N ASN A 75 2.31 6.37 2.49
CA ASN A 75 0.96 6.56 3.04
C ASN A 75 -0.02 7.27 2.07
N GLY A 76 0.42 7.51 0.83
CA GLY A 76 -0.32 8.25 -0.19
C GLY A 76 -0.27 9.78 -0.04
N ARG A 77 0.56 10.32 0.85
CA ARG A 77 0.70 11.75 1.11
C ARG A 77 2.18 12.17 1.04
N PRO A 78 2.64 12.79 -0.07
CA PRO A 78 1.90 13.15 -1.28
C PRO A 78 1.49 11.94 -2.14
N ALA A 79 0.58 12.15 -3.11
CA ALA A 79 -0.04 11.10 -3.92
C ALA A 79 0.95 10.17 -4.67
N HIS A 80 2.19 10.59 -4.89
CA HIS A 80 3.21 9.74 -5.52
C HIS A 80 3.92 8.79 -4.52
N LEU A 81 3.64 8.91 -3.22
CA LEU A 81 4.08 8.00 -2.15
C LEU A 81 2.98 7.03 -1.76
N ILE A 82 2.24 6.52 -2.74
CA ILE A 82 1.31 5.40 -2.53
C ILE A 82 2.14 4.12 -2.49
N GLY A 83 1.98 3.35 -1.41
CA GLY A 83 2.60 2.03 -1.29
C GLY A 83 1.79 0.94 -2.00
N PRO A 84 2.39 -0.25 -2.19
CA PRO A 84 1.64 -1.42 -2.64
C PRO A 84 0.56 -1.79 -1.60
N PRO A 85 -0.55 -2.45 -2.01
CA PRO A 85 -1.55 -2.93 -1.06
C PRO A 85 -0.91 -3.85 -0.01
N ILE A 86 -1.12 -3.54 1.28
CA ILE A 86 -0.46 -4.30 2.35
C ILE A 86 -0.95 -5.76 2.40
N ALA A 87 -2.18 -6.00 1.91
CA ALA A 87 -2.80 -7.32 1.84
C ALA A 87 -1.98 -8.33 1.00
N VAL A 88 -1.13 -7.87 0.08
CA VAL A 88 -0.21 -8.75 -0.65
C VAL A 88 0.79 -9.42 0.28
N TYR A 89 1.21 -8.73 1.35
CA TYR A 89 2.28 -9.17 2.25
C TYR A 89 1.79 -9.86 3.52
N THR A 90 0.57 -9.57 3.95
CA THR A 90 0.02 -10.11 5.19
C THR A 90 -1.51 -10.11 5.17
N THR A 91 -2.11 -11.13 5.78
CA THR A 91 -3.57 -11.28 5.93
C THR A 91 -4.09 -10.79 7.28
N VAL A 92 -3.21 -10.37 8.19
CA VAL A 92 -3.59 -10.04 9.58
C VAL A 92 -4.59 -8.88 9.69
N PHE A 93 -4.65 -8.01 8.69
CA PHE A 93 -5.60 -6.90 8.63
C PHE A 93 -6.93 -7.27 7.96
N GLN A 94 -7.05 -8.46 7.39
CA GLN A 94 -8.24 -8.90 6.66
C GLN A 94 -9.45 -9.01 7.58
N SER A 95 -9.27 -9.56 8.78
CA SER A 95 -10.34 -9.74 9.76
C SER A 95 -10.96 -8.40 10.20
N PHE A 96 -10.14 -7.36 10.36
CA PHE A 96 -10.63 -5.99 10.58
C PHE A 96 -11.52 -5.53 9.42
N ARG A 97 -11.05 -5.66 8.17
CA ARG A 97 -11.79 -5.21 6.98
C ARG A 97 -13.10 -5.95 6.82
N GLU A 98 -13.10 -7.27 7.01
CA GLU A 98 -14.29 -8.09 6.93
C GLU A 98 -15.37 -7.68 7.95
N VAL A 99 -14.98 -7.29 9.16
CA VAL A 99 -15.93 -6.78 10.16
C VAL A 99 -16.39 -5.37 9.81
N TRP A 100 -15.46 -4.49 9.40
CA TRP A 100 -15.74 -3.08 9.13
C TRP A 100 -16.64 -2.86 7.89
N GLU A 101 -16.44 -3.64 6.84
CA GLU A 101 -17.18 -3.56 5.58
C GLU A 101 -18.60 -4.15 5.67
N ARG A 102 -18.89 -4.95 6.70
CA ARG A 102 -20.25 -5.46 6.95
C ARG A 102 -21.18 -4.33 7.36
N VAL A 103 -22.44 -4.44 6.92
CA VAL A 103 -23.52 -3.57 7.36
C VAL A 103 -23.89 -3.94 8.79
N GLU A 104 -23.85 -2.97 9.69
CA GLU A 104 -24.14 -3.16 11.10
C GLU A 104 -25.62 -3.45 11.36
N GLN A 105 -25.89 -4.47 12.19
CA GLN A 105 -27.21 -4.76 12.75
C GLN A 105 -27.11 -4.87 14.27
N VAL A 106 -28.17 -4.48 15.00
CA VAL A 106 -28.19 -4.56 16.47
C VAL A 106 -27.87 -5.97 16.98
N ALA A 107 -28.36 -7.00 16.27
CA ALA A 107 -28.16 -8.40 16.63
C ALA A 107 -26.69 -8.87 16.51
N ASP A 108 -25.82 -8.09 15.87
CA ASP A 108 -24.39 -8.41 15.73
C ASP A 108 -23.60 -8.13 17.02
N PHE A 109 -24.19 -7.46 18.00
CA PHE A 109 -23.51 -6.94 19.19
C PHE A 109 -24.11 -7.48 20.49
N THR A 110 -23.25 -7.73 21.47
CA THR A 110 -23.67 -8.00 22.84
C THR A 110 -24.13 -6.71 23.54
N PRO A 111 -24.94 -6.79 24.62
CA PRO A 111 -25.27 -5.62 25.43
C PRO A 111 -24.05 -4.88 25.97
N GLU A 112 -22.98 -5.61 26.33
CA GLU A 112 -21.71 -5.05 26.79
C GLU A 112 -20.96 -4.31 25.67
N GLU A 113 -20.89 -4.87 24.45
CA GLU A 113 -20.30 -4.19 23.29
C GLU A 113 -21.03 -2.88 22.97
N LEU A 114 -22.36 -2.85 23.12
CA LEU A 114 -23.17 -1.64 22.94
C LEU A 114 -22.97 -0.63 24.07
N GLN A 115 -22.90 -1.08 25.34
CA GLN A 115 -22.63 -0.22 26.48
C GLN A 115 -21.27 0.47 26.35
N ASN A 116 -20.22 -0.29 26.02
CA ASN A 116 -18.88 0.25 25.80
C ASN A 116 -18.87 1.29 24.67
N ALA A 117 -19.63 1.06 23.60
CA ALA A 117 -19.75 2.02 22.50
C ALA A 117 -20.45 3.33 22.93
N VAL A 118 -21.50 3.25 23.76
CA VAL A 118 -22.18 4.43 24.32
C VAL A 118 -21.22 5.24 25.18
N GLU A 119 -20.56 4.60 26.14
CA GLU A 119 -19.63 5.29 27.05
C GLU A 119 -18.45 5.90 26.30
N ILE A 120 -17.89 5.19 25.32
CA ILE A 120 -16.82 5.75 24.46
C ILE A 120 -17.33 6.95 23.66
N CYS A 121 -18.58 6.94 23.16
CA CYS A 121 -19.14 8.09 22.46
C CYS A 121 -19.29 9.31 23.38
N GLU A 122 -19.84 9.12 24.57
CA GLU A 122 -20.05 10.18 25.55
C GLU A 122 -18.71 10.80 25.97
N THR A 123 -17.75 9.96 26.38
CA THR A 123 -16.44 10.42 26.84
C THR A 123 -15.59 11.00 25.71
N SER A 124 -15.67 10.46 24.48
CA SER A 124 -14.89 10.97 23.34
C SER A 124 -15.41 12.29 22.76
N THR A 125 -16.66 12.67 23.07
CA THR A 125 -17.27 13.93 22.63
C THR A 125 -17.19 15.05 23.67
N ALA A 126 -16.77 14.73 24.90
CA ALA A 126 -16.52 15.73 25.93
C ALA A 126 -15.30 16.63 25.59
N TYR A 127 -15.29 17.82 26.17
CA TYR A 127 -14.16 18.76 26.09
C TYR A 127 -13.27 18.61 27.32
N TYR A 128 -11.97 18.67 27.09
CA TYR A 128 -10.95 18.48 28.12
C TYR A 128 -10.01 19.67 28.19
N HIS A 129 -9.47 19.92 29.37
CA HIS A 129 -8.49 20.99 29.58
C HIS A 129 -7.15 20.70 28.88
N ASP A 130 -6.72 19.44 28.90
CA ASP A 130 -5.47 18.97 28.29
C ASP A 130 -5.55 17.49 27.90
N GLU A 131 -4.57 17.02 27.12
CA GLU A 131 -4.53 15.66 26.57
C GLU A 131 -4.39 14.58 27.65
N LEU A 132 -3.80 14.91 28.80
CA LEU A 132 -3.63 13.97 29.91
C LEU A 132 -4.96 13.73 30.62
N ALA A 133 -5.71 14.79 30.93
CA ALA A 133 -7.04 14.69 31.50
C ALA A 133 -7.95 13.86 30.59
N ARG A 134 -7.86 14.10 29.27
CA ARG A 134 -8.59 13.31 28.28
C ARG A 134 -8.19 11.83 28.30
N LEU A 135 -6.89 11.53 28.26
CA LEU A 135 -6.39 10.17 28.28
C LEU A 135 -6.90 9.40 29.51
N VAL A 136 -6.84 10.01 30.70
CA VAL A 136 -7.30 9.39 31.95
C VAL A 136 -8.76 8.94 31.84
N ASP A 137 -9.63 9.76 31.28
CA ASP A 137 -11.07 9.46 31.20
C ASP A 137 -11.40 8.40 30.14
N VAL A 138 -10.62 8.31 29.04
CA VAL A 138 -10.89 7.33 27.98
C VAL A 138 -10.14 6.00 28.17
N GLN A 139 -9.04 5.97 28.93
CA GLN A 139 -8.10 4.84 28.90
C GLN A 139 -8.76 3.50 29.26
N GLU A 140 -9.48 3.43 30.38
CA GLU A 140 -10.08 2.19 30.86
C GLU A 140 -11.14 1.67 29.89
N LEU A 141 -12.00 2.56 29.37
CA LEU A 141 -13.04 2.23 28.39
C LEU A 141 -12.47 1.57 27.13
N TRP A 142 -11.38 2.14 26.59
CA TRP A 142 -10.74 1.57 25.41
C TRP A 142 -9.98 0.28 25.72
N ASP A 143 -9.26 0.23 26.85
CA ASP A 143 -8.50 -0.96 27.25
C ASP A 143 -9.44 -2.18 27.43
N GLU A 144 -10.62 -1.98 28.00
CA GLU A 144 -11.65 -3.01 28.16
C GLU A 144 -12.32 -3.36 26.82
N ALA A 145 -12.68 -2.36 26.02
CA ALA A 145 -13.41 -2.58 24.78
C ALA A 145 -12.59 -3.34 23.71
N VAL A 146 -11.30 -3.00 23.54
CA VAL A 146 -10.52 -3.49 22.39
C VAL A 146 -9.26 -4.27 22.75
N HIS A 147 -8.46 -3.86 23.74
CA HIS A 147 -7.23 -4.57 24.14
C HIS A 147 -6.69 -4.08 25.49
N PRO A 148 -6.26 -4.94 26.44
CA PRO A 148 -5.88 -4.52 27.81
C PRO A 148 -4.72 -3.52 27.96
N THR A 149 -4.01 -3.23 26.87
CA THR A 149 -2.89 -2.28 26.82
C THR A 149 -3.08 -1.20 25.74
N PHE A 150 -4.28 -1.06 25.19
CA PHE A 150 -4.55 -0.23 24.02
C PHE A 150 -4.16 1.24 24.21
N LEU A 151 -4.53 1.88 25.31
CA LEU A 151 -4.13 3.26 25.64
C LEU A 151 -3.11 3.30 26.78
N ARG A 152 -2.26 2.29 26.87
CA ARG A 152 -1.15 2.28 27.85
C ARG A 152 0.14 2.78 27.22
N PRO A 153 0.75 3.85 27.75
CA PRO A 153 1.98 4.39 27.18
C PRO A 153 3.12 3.36 27.18
N TRP A 154 3.86 3.31 26.08
CA TRP A 154 5.02 2.44 25.92
C TRP A 154 6.25 3.22 25.48
N LEU A 155 7.43 2.89 26.02
CA LEU A 155 8.67 3.56 25.68
C LEU A 155 9.40 2.82 24.55
N ILE A 156 9.50 3.46 23.39
CA ILE A 156 10.23 2.95 22.23
C ILE A 156 11.58 3.67 22.16
N VAL A 157 12.63 3.04 22.67
CA VAL A 157 14.00 3.55 22.52
C VAL A 157 14.55 3.10 21.16
N TYR A 158 14.87 4.07 20.30
CA TYR A 158 15.26 3.79 18.93
C TYR A 158 16.63 4.39 18.54
N SER A 159 17.17 5.27 19.36
CA SER A 159 18.57 5.73 19.28
C SER A 159 19.12 5.98 20.69
N LYS A 160 20.41 6.36 20.81
CA LYS A 160 21.00 6.72 22.11
C LYS A 160 20.44 8.01 22.69
N GLU A 161 19.92 8.88 21.84
CA GLU A 161 19.53 10.26 22.19
C GLU A 161 18.01 10.46 22.08
N HIS A 162 17.30 9.58 21.37
CA HIS A 162 15.88 9.72 21.10
C HIS A 162 15.08 8.48 21.48
N TYR A 163 13.87 8.76 21.95
CA TYR A 163 12.82 7.79 22.22
C TYR A 163 11.50 8.30 21.66
N ALA A 164 10.58 7.38 21.46
CA ALA A 164 9.18 7.67 21.19
C ALA A 164 8.35 7.16 22.37
N LYS A 165 7.27 7.88 22.67
CA LYS A 165 6.34 7.55 23.75
C LYS A 165 4.92 7.76 23.22
N PRO A 166 4.41 6.83 22.40
CA PRO A 166 3.02 6.88 21.98
C PRO A 166 2.09 6.89 23.18
N VAL A 167 0.90 7.46 22.99
CA VAL A 167 -0.17 7.47 24.00
C VAL A 167 -0.53 6.04 24.39
N GLY A 168 -0.59 5.14 23.42
CA GLY A 168 -0.85 3.73 23.63
C GLY A 168 -0.01 2.82 22.74
N ALA A 169 0.27 1.63 23.25
CA ALA A 169 0.74 0.52 22.43
C ALA A 169 0.03 -0.77 22.86
N ALA A 170 -0.72 -1.37 21.95
CA ALA A 170 -1.23 -2.72 22.13
C ALA A 170 -0.08 -3.72 21.96
N LEU A 171 0.26 -4.44 23.04
CA LEU A 171 1.41 -5.35 23.11
C LEU A 171 0.96 -6.78 23.44
N ASP A 172 1.59 -7.77 22.80
CA ASP A 172 1.51 -9.17 23.26
C ASP A 172 2.57 -9.48 24.32
N GLU A 173 2.59 -10.75 24.74
CA GLU A 173 3.64 -11.34 25.55
C GLU A 173 5.04 -11.17 24.94
N HIS A 174 6.03 -11.05 25.82
CA HIS A 174 7.43 -10.97 25.43
C HIS A 174 7.89 -12.24 24.71
N ILE A 175 8.37 -12.10 23.47
CA ILE A 175 8.95 -13.21 22.73
C ILE A 175 10.43 -13.33 23.10
N SER A 176 10.78 -14.45 23.76
CA SER A 176 12.16 -14.71 24.22
C SER A 176 13.19 -14.50 23.09
N GLY A 177 14.19 -13.67 23.36
CA GLY A 177 15.26 -13.35 22.41
C GLY A 177 14.90 -12.30 21.34
N LEU A 178 13.61 -11.94 21.17
CA LEU A 178 13.15 -10.99 20.16
C LEU A 178 12.58 -9.69 20.75
N GLY A 179 11.92 -9.75 21.91
CA GLY A 179 11.32 -8.61 22.59
C GLY A 179 9.79 -8.58 22.49
N PHE A 180 9.20 -7.41 22.77
CA PHE A 180 7.76 -7.19 22.68
C PHE A 180 7.35 -6.81 21.25
N PRO A 181 6.49 -7.59 20.57
CA PRO A 181 5.84 -7.14 19.35
C PRO A 181 4.80 -6.06 19.66
N ILE A 182 4.63 -5.10 18.75
CA ILE A 182 3.63 -4.03 18.87
C ILE A 182 2.51 -4.27 17.86
N ASN A 183 1.34 -4.65 18.37
CA ASN A 183 0.16 -4.98 17.56
C ASN A 183 -0.59 -3.76 17.09
N GLY A 184 -0.55 -2.69 17.88
CA GLY A 184 -1.11 -1.40 17.51
C GLY A 184 -0.39 -0.26 18.20
N ILE A 185 -0.34 0.89 17.53
CA ILE A 185 0.21 2.14 18.05
C ILE A 185 -0.88 3.19 18.02
N GLN A 186 -1.10 3.84 19.16
CA GLN A 186 -2.17 4.80 19.37
C GLN A 186 -1.59 6.18 19.69
N GLU A 187 -2.11 7.19 19.01
CA GLU A 187 -1.87 8.61 19.29
C GLU A 187 -3.19 9.33 19.50
N LEU A 188 -3.20 10.28 20.44
CA LEU A 188 -4.40 11.01 20.87
C LEU A 188 -4.10 12.50 20.97
N LYS A 189 -4.96 13.31 20.36
CA LYS A 189 -4.96 14.77 20.45
C LYS A 189 -6.33 15.27 20.92
N ASN A 190 -6.34 16.33 21.72
CA ASN A 190 -7.56 16.89 22.28
C ASN A 190 -8.57 17.36 21.23
N GLY A 191 -8.10 17.88 20.10
CA GLY A 191 -8.93 18.38 19.02
C GLY A 191 -8.24 18.24 17.66
N VAL A 192 -8.99 18.48 16.59
CA VAL A 192 -8.44 18.55 15.23
C VAL A 192 -7.54 19.78 15.13
N GLY A 193 -6.27 19.57 14.79
CA GLY A 193 -5.27 20.63 14.70
C GLY A 193 -4.61 21.01 16.02
N GLU A 194 -4.96 20.34 17.13
CA GLU A 194 -4.25 20.48 18.40
C GLU A 194 -2.98 19.62 18.45
N GLY A 195 -1.99 20.05 19.24
CA GLY A 195 -0.73 19.31 19.42
C GLY A 195 0.27 19.39 18.26
N GLY A 196 0.03 20.22 17.24
CA GLY A 196 0.99 20.58 16.19
C GLY A 196 1.16 19.57 15.05
N SER A 197 0.56 18.39 15.16
CA SER A 197 0.65 17.31 14.17
C SER A 197 -0.65 16.51 14.09
N ASP A 198 -0.86 15.82 12.97
CA ASP A 198 -1.94 14.86 12.84
C ASP A 198 -1.62 13.58 13.64
N ALA A 199 -2.56 13.12 14.49
CA ALA A 199 -2.33 11.97 15.36
C ALA A 199 -2.00 10.69 14.58
N PHE A 200 -2.62 10.47 13.42
CA PHE A 200 -2.37 9.27 12.62
C PHE A 200 -0.98 9.33 11.96
N ASP A 201 -0.59 10.50 11.44
CA ASP A 201 0.76 10.71 10.90
C ASP A 201 1.82 10.57 12.01
N GLN A 202 1.53 11.01 13.25
CA GLN A 202 2.40 10.77 14.42
C GLN A 202 2.54 9.28 14.74
N ALA A 203 1.44 8.52 14.80
CA ALA A 203 1.47 7.07 15.01
C ALA A 203 2.30 6.34 13.92
N ALA A 204 2.26 6.83 12.68
CA ALA A 204 3.12 6.30 11.61
C ALA A 204 4.61 6.63 11.83
N CYS A 205 4.94 7.79 12.40
CA CYS A 205 6.30 8.12 12.83
C CYS A 205 6.75 7.27 14.03
N ASP A 206 5.86 6.95 14.98
CA ASP A 206 6.13 6.01 16.07
C ASP A 206 6.39 4.59 15.55
N TYR A 207 5.64 4.13 14.56
CA TYR A 207 5.92 2.88 13.87
C TYR A 207 7.31 2.88 13.24
N ARG A 208 7.70 3.96 12.54
CA ARG A 208 9.05 4.12 12.00
C ARG A 208 10.12 4.07 13.08
N ALA A 209 9.89 4.70 14.24
CA ALA A 209 10.78 4.60 15.39
C ALA A 209 10.87 3.16 15.93
N HIS A 210 9.75 2.44 15.99
CA HIS A 210 9.71 1.04 16.40
C HIS A 210 10.59 0.16 15.52
N LEU A 211 10.60 0.36 14.19
CA LEU A 211 11.44 -0.41 13.26
C LEU A 211 12.92 -0.40 13.66
N THR A 212 13.42 0.71 14.20
CA THR A 212 14.83 0.88 14.57
C THR A 212 15.12 0.61 16.04
N SER A 213 14.09 0.32 16.85
CA SER A 213 14.24 -0.20 18.21
C SER A 213 14.94 -1.57 18.22
N GLU A 214 15.45 -2.00 19.38
CA GLU A 214 16.09 -3.31 19.50
C GLU A 214 15.14 -4.46 19.16
N ALA A 215 13.87 -4.37 19.57
CA ALA A 215 12.86 -5.36 19.26
C ALA A 215 12.48 -5.34 17.77
N GLY A 216 12.14 -4.16 17.22
CA GLY A 216 11.75 -4.04 15.82
C GLY A 216 12.86 -4.44 14.84
N SER A 217 14.12 -4.10 15.14
CA SER A 217 15.28 -4.49 14.32
C SER A 217 15.51 -6.00 14.30
N ARG A 218 15.12 -6.72 15.35
CA ARG A 218 15.19 -8.19 15.40
C ARG A 218 14.00 -8.82 14.69
N LEU A 219 12.78 -8.41 15.03
CA LEU A 219 11.55 -8.96 14.46
C LEU A 219 11.50 -8.78 12.94
N SER A 220 12.06 -7.67 12.42
CA SER A 220 12.00 -7.36 10.99
C SER A 220 12.92 -8.23 10.13
N GLN A 221 13.71 -9.09 10.74
CA GLN A 221 14.48 -10.11 10.01
C GLN A 221 13.60 -11.30 9.61
N PHE A 222 12.41 -11.44 10.20
CA PHE A 222 11.53 -12.60 10.02
C PHE A 222 10.29 -12.30 9.20
N CYS A 223 9.82 -11.05 9.24
CA CYS A 223 8.55 -10.67 8.65
C CYS A 223 8.47 -9.17 8.34
N CYS A 224 7.29 -8.74 7.89
CA CYS A 224 6.98 -7.36 7.54
C CYS A 224 6.50 -6.48 8.70
N LEU A 225 6.61 -6.92 9.96
CA LEU A 225 6.20 -6.14 11.15
C LEU A 225 4.80 -5.52 11.04
N PRO A 226 3.74 -6.32 10.82
CA PRO A 226 2.41 -5.75 10.78
C PRO A 226 2.04 -5.11 12.14
N SER A 227 1.54 -3.88 12.08
CA SER A 227 1.01 -3.18 13.25
C SER A 227 -0.17 -2.30 12.84
N PHE A 228 -1.23 -2.24 13.66
CA PHE A 228 -2.30 -1.26 13.51
C PHE A 228 -1.80 0.14 13.88
N LEU A 229 -2.28 1.15 13.17
CA LEU A 229 -2.08 2.55 13.54
C LEU A 229 -3.43 3.17 13.83
N VAL A 230 -3.52 3.89 14.95
CA VAL A 230 -4.74 4.55 15.39
C VAL A 230 -4.42 5.98 15.77
N GLY A 231 -5.08 6.93 15.09
CA GLY A 231 -5.01 8.34 15.44
C GLY A 231 -6.36 8.84 15.92
N ILE A 232 -6.43 9.35 17.14
CA ILE A 232 -7.62 9.96 17.74
C ILE A 232 -7.40 11.48 17.82
N GLN A 233 -8.33 12.27 17.27
CA GLN A 233 -8.25 13.74 17.25
C GLN A 233 -9.62 14.32 17.56
N GLY A 234 -9.78 14.93 18.74
CA GLY A 234 -11.13 15.27 19.22
C GLY A 234 -12.03 14.04 19.17
N SER A 235 -13.28 14.23 18.76
CA SER A 235 -14.27 13.17 18.60
C SER A 235 -14.10 12.34 17.30
N TYR A 236 -12.90 12.27 16.71
CA TYR A 236 -12.67 11.52 15.47
C TYR A 236 -11.54 10.51 15.64
N ILE A 237 -11.68 9.37 14.97
CA ILE A 237 -10.68 8.31 14.94
C ILE A 237 -10.39 7.88 13.51
N CYS A 238 -9.13 7.64 13.20
CA CYS A 238 -8.67 7.01 11.97
C CYS A 238 -7.89 5.74 12.34
N VAL A 239 -8.25 4.63 11.70
CA VAL A 239 -7.60 3.32 11.82
C VAL A 239 -6.96 2.93 10.51
N GLY A 240 -5.75 2.39 10.59
CA GLY A 240 -4.99 1.86 9.47
C GLY A 240 -3.99 0.82 9.94
N GLY A 241 -3.08 0.44 9.06
CA GLY A 241 -2.01 -0.50 9.37
C GLY A 241 -0.72 -0.14 8.65
N ALA A 242 0.38 -0.62 9.21
CA ALA A 242 1.72 -0.42 8.68
C ALA A 242 2.44 -1.76 8.54
N ILE A 243 3.25 -1.84 7.49
CA ILE A 243 4.20 -2.92 7.26
C ILE A 243 5.54 -2.35 6.80
N PHE A 244 6.62 -3.07 7.10
CA PHE A 244 7.97 -2.74 6.66
C PHE A 244 8.44 -3.75 5.61
N THR A 245 8.43 -3.34 4.33
CA THR A 245 8.95 -4.10 3.18
C THR A 245 10.34 -3.56 2.80
N GLU A 246 10.68 -3.37 1.53
CA GLU A 246 11.82 -2.52 1.16
C GLU A 246 11.60 -1.05 1.54
N ARG A 247 10.35 -0.67 1.80
CA ARG A 247 9.89 0.65 2.23
C ARG A 247 8.91 0.49 3.39
N ILE A 248 8.67 1.59 4.11
CA ILE A 248 7.63 1.67 5.13
C ILE A 248 6.31 1.96 4.43
N VAL A 249 5.38 1.01 4.45
CA VAL A 249 4.07 1.15 3.82
C VAL A 249 3.02 1.33 4.88
N VAL A 250 2.18 2.36 4.73
CA VAL A 250 1.11 2.67 5.65
C VAL A 250 -0.18 2.79 4.85
N GLU A 251 -1.22 2.09 5.27
CA GLU A 251 -2.52 2.14 4.61
C GLU A 251 -3.59 2.52 5.62
N ARG A 252 -4.41 3.53 5.29
CA ARG A 252 -5.59 3.89 6.07
C ARG A 252 -6.73 2.97 5.67
N PHE A 253 -7.37 2.32 6.65
CA PHE A 253 -8.52 1.43 6.42
C PHE A 253 -9.85 2.18 6.56
N THR A 254 -9.82 3.31 7.24
CA THR A 254 -10.98 4.14 7.53
C THR A 254 -10.66 5.60 7.21
N ASP A 255 -11.69 6.35 6.81
CA ASP A 255 -11.67 7.81 6.94
C ASP A 255 -11.67 8.22 8.42
N TYR A 256 -11.87 9.50 8.72
CA TYR A 256 -12.15 9.93 10.09
C TYR A 256 -13.57 9.51 10.50
N VAL A 257 -13.67 8.44 11.29
CA VAL A 257 -14.92 8.00 11.89
C VAL A 257 -15.25 8.92 13.06
N PHE A 258 -16.44 9.49 13.06
CA PHE A 258 -16.94 10.29 14.17
C PHE A 258 -17.33 9.37 15.34
N LEU A 259 -16.73 9.61 16.51
CA LEU A 259 -16.98 8.93 17.79
C LEU A 259 -18.14 9.57 18.56
N GLY A 260 -19.16 10.01 17.84
CA GLY A 260 -20.34 10.61 18.44
C GLY A 260 -21.58 10.21 17.68
N THR A 261 -22.72 10.69 18.17
CA THR A 261 -24.00 10.34 17.57
C THR A 261 -24.32 11.27 16.40
N HIS A 262 -24.60 10.72 15.23
CA HIS A 262 -25.06 11.52 14.09
C HIS A 262 -26.45 12.11 14.39
N LEU A 263 -26.54 13.44 14.52
CA LEU A 263 -27.78 14.15 14.86
C LEU A 263 -28.73 14.38 13.65
N TYR A 264 -28.34 13.95 12.45
CA TYR A 264 -29.14 14.15 11.24
C TYR A 264 -29.68 12.83 10.66
N SER A 265 -30.79 12.36 11.22
CA SER A 265 -31.79 11.59 10.48
C SER A 265 -33.14 11.80 11.16
N CYS A 266 -34.14 12.24 10.41
CA CYS A 266 -35.48 12.63 10.86
C CYS A 266 -36.39 11.47 11.32
N ASN A 267 -35.80 10.38 11.82
CA ASN A 267 -36.47 9.27 12.51
C ASN A 267 -35.69 8.99 13.80
N ASN A 268 -36.35 8.48 14.83
CA ASN A 268 -35.79 8.15 16.17
C ASN A 268 -34.60 7.13 16.17
N SER A 269 -33.92 6.89 15.05
CA SER A 269 -32.88 5.88 14.81
C SER A 269 -31.49 6.44 14.45
N SER A 270 -31.25 7.76 14.59
CA SER A 270 -29.95 8.37 14.24
C SER A 270 -28.87 8.18 15.30
N LEU A 271 -29.26 8.20 16.58
CA LEU A 271 -28.38 7.91 17.72
C LEU A 271 -27.92 6.45 17.67
N ASP A 272 -28.86 5.51 17.52
CA ASP A 272 -28.58 4.08 17.41
C ASP A 272 -27.59 3.77 16.29
N LYS A 273 -27.74 4.40 15.12
CA LYS A 273 -26.79 4.22 14.00
C LYS A 273 -25.37 4.68 14.36
N GLY A 274 -25.23 5.79 15.08
CA GLY A 274 -23.92 6.26 15.55
C GLY A 274 -23.28 5.27 16.50
N ILE A 275 -24.03 4.82 17.51
CA ILE A 275 -23.57 3.82 18.48
C ILE A 275 -23.22 2.50 17.81
N LEU A 276 -24.08 1.97 16.93
CA LEU A 276 -23.81 0.73 16.19
C LEU A 276 -22.55 0.84 15.31
N ARG A 277 -22.31 2.01 14.70
CA ARG A 277 -21.10 2.26 13.92
C ARG A 277 -19.85 2.26 14.80
N VAL A 278 -19.91 2.86 15.98
CA VAL A 278 -18.79 2.84 16.95
C VAL A 278 -18.59 1.43 17.51
N ALA A 279 -19.65 0.71 17.88
CA ALA A 279 -19.57 -0.69 18.29
C ALA A 279 -18.92 -1.57 17.20
N LYS A 280 -19.30 -1.37 15.94
CA LYS A 280 -18.66 -2.05 14.79
C LYS A 280 -17.18 -1.71 14.70
N LEU A 281 -16.80 -0.45 14.87
CA LEU A 281 -15.40 -0.03 14.84
C LEU A 281 -14.59 -0.71 15.95
N LEU A 282 -15.08 -0.68 17.19
CA LEU A 282 -14.41 -1.30 18.34
C LEU A 282 -14.25 -2.82 18.12
N LYS A 283 -15.31 -3.48 17.67
CA LYS A 283 -15.28 -4.91 17.33
C LYS A 283 -14.29 -5.22 16.20
N ALA A 284 -14.22 -4.37 15.18
CA ALA A 284 -13.26 -4.52 14.09
C ALA A 284 -11.82 -4.37 14.59
N ILE A 285 -11.52 -3.34 15.40
CA ILE A 285 -10.20 -3.13 16.00
C ILE A 285 -9.80 -4.33 16.87
N LYS A 286 -10.68 -4.76 17.79
CA LYS A 286 -10.46 -5.93 18.66
C LYS A 286 -10.13 -7.18 17.85
N THR A 287 -10.94 -7.45 16.82
CA THR A 287 -10.78 -8.62 15.94
C THR A 287 -9.46 -8.56 15.18
N GLY A 288 -9.12 -7.40 14.63
CA GLY A 288 -7.86 -7.16 13.94
C GLY A 288 -6.63 -7.34 14.83
N LEU A 289 -6.65 -6.74 16.03
CA LEU A 289 -5.57 -6.88 17.00
C LEU A 289 -5.35 -8.36 17.40
N ASN A 290 -6.43 -9.12 17.61
CA ASN A 290 -6.34 -10.55 17.88
C ASN A 290 -5.70 -11.33 16.72
N SER A 291 -5.99 -10.97 15.46
CA SER A 291 -5.35 -11.58 14.29
C SER A 291 -3.86 -11.25 14.20
N VAL A 292 -3.44 -10.07 14.63
CA VAL A 292 -2.03 -9.71 14.75
C VAL A 292 -1.36 -10.50 15.88
N SER A 293 -2.02 -10.68 17.03
CA SER A 293 -1.53 -11.52 18.12
C SER A 293 -1.33 -12.98 17.71
N GLU A 294 -2.31 -13.53 16.99
CA GLU A 294 -2.21 -14.89 16.45
C GLU A 294 -1.01 -15.03 15.50
N PHE A 295 -0.78 -14.03 14.65
CA PHE A 295 0.41 -14.00 13.78
C PHE A 295 1.72 -14.04 14.58
N TRP A 296 1.85 -13.22 15.64
CA TRP A 296 3.06 -13.22 16.46
C TRP A 296 3.30 -14.52 17.20
N SER A 297 2.23 -15.20 17.63
CA SER A 297 2.32 -16.53 18.27
C SER A 297 2.96 -17.61 17.38
N GLN A 298 2.89 -17.42 16.05
CA GLN A 298 3.39 -18.35 15.05
C GLN A 298 4.83 -18.04 14.59
N ILE A 299 5.42 -16.93 15.03
CA ILE A 299 6.78 -16.56 14.60
C ILE A 299 7.81 -17.54 15.18
N PRO A 300 8.80 -17.98 14.37
CA PRO A 300 9.90 -18.79 14.85
C PRO A 300 10.65 -18.13 16.02
N LYS A 301 10.82 -18.87 17.12
CA LYS A 301 11.50 -18.39 18.34
C LYS A 301 13.03 -18.28 18.19
N SER A 302 13.58 -18.70 17.06
CA SER A 302 15.01 -18.64 16.76
C SER A 302 15.24 -17.98 15.38
N PRO A 303 16.19 -17.04 15.27
CA PRO A 303 16.51 -16.41 13.99
C PRO A 303 16.99 -17.41 12.94
N PRO A 304 16.57 -17.23 11.67
CA PRO A 304 17.21 -17.95 10.58
C PRO A 304 18.71 -17.62 10.59
N SER A 305 19.55 -18.57 10.19
CA SER A 305 20.98 -18.30 10.04
C SER A 305 21.21 -17.10 9.12
N LYS A 306 22.28 -16.32 9.33
CA LYS A 306 22.59 -15.15 8.48
C LYS A 306 22.58 -15.46 6.98
N SER A 307 23.04 -16.66 6.60
CA SER A 307 23.02 -17.11 5.21
C SER A 307 21.61 -17.38 4.68
N LEU A 308 20.70 -17.90 5.51
CA LEU A 308 19.31 -18.14 5.13
C LEU A 308 18.50 -16.83 5.11
N ALA A 309 18.77 -15.91 6.04
CA ALA A 309 18.15 -14.58 6.08
C ALA A 309 18.52 -13.72 4.86
N GLN A 310 19.72 -13.89 4.30
CA GLN A 310 20.16 -13.24 3.06
C GLN A 310 19.50 -13.83 1.81
N LEU A 311 19.07 -15.10 1.86
CA LEU A 311 18.41 -15.80 0.75
C LEU A 311 16.89 -15.63 0.76
N LEU A 312 16.31 -15.25 1.90
CA LEU A 312 14.88 -15.04 2.07
C LEU A 312 14.56 -13.55 1.94
N LEU A 313 13.56 -13.22 1.12
CA LEU A 313 12.90 -11.92 1.19
C LEU A 313 12.22 -11.81 2.57
N PRO A 314 12.68 -10.91 3.47
CA PRO A 314 12.10 -10.79 4.82
C PRO A 314 10.60 -10.44 4.78
N CYS A 315 10.13 -9.92 3.64
CA CYS A 315 8.76 -9.50 3.40
C CYS A 315 8.30 -9.96 2.02
N ARG A 316 8.25 -11.28 1.82
CA ARG A 316 7.64 -11.89 0.63
C ARG A 316 6.11 -11.79 0.68
N PRO A 317 5.42 -11.82 -0.47
CA PRO A 317 3.97 -12.00 -0.47
C PRO A 317 3.58 -13.25 0.33
N HIS A 318 2.44 -13.18 1.01
CA HIS A 318 2.00 -14.26 1.88
C HIS A 318 1.41 -15.44 1.10
N LEU A 319 0.99 -15.25 -0.17
CA LEU A 319 0.51 -16.31 -1.05
C LEU A 319 1.64 -17.26 -1.42
N GLN A 320 1.65 -18.47 -0.84
CA GLN A 320 2.73 -19.46 -1.01
C GLN A 320 2.37 -20.64 -1.92
N SER A 321 1.11 -20.80 -2.30
CA SER A 321 0.70 -21.85 -3.22
C SER A 321 -0.59 -21.50 -3.95
N VAL A 322 -0.77 -22.06 -5.14
CA VAL A 322 -2.01 -21.96 -5.93
C VAL A 322 -2.40 -23.32 -6.48
N MET A 323 -3.68 -23.47 -6.84
CA MET A 323 -4.18 -24.62 -7.58
C MET A 323 -4.19 -24.30 -9.08
N ILE A 324 -3.46 -25.07 -9.89
CA ILE A 324 -3.45 -24.97 -11.36
C ILE A 324 -3.77 -26.35 -11.90
N ASN A 325 -4.83 -26.48 -12.71
CA ASN A 325 -5.31 -27.76 -13.25
C ASN A 325 -5.40 -28.86 -12.17
N GLU A 326 -6.05 -28.54 -11.05
CA GLU A 326 -6.23 -29.44 -9.89
C GLU A 326 -4.94 -29.89 -9.18
N THR A 327 -3.79 -29.42 -9.63
CA THR A 327 -2.49 -29.66 -8.99
C THR A 327 -2.13 -28.49 -8.09
N ARG A 328 -1.65 -28.79 -6.88
CA ARG A 328 -1.11 -27.77 -5.99
C ARG A 328 0.32 -27.42 -6.39
N HIS A 329 0.53 -26.14 -6.71
CA HIS A 329 1.85 -25.61 -7.00
C HIS A 329 2.34 -24.72 -5.86
N SER A 330 3.57 -24.96 -5.39
CA SER A 330 4.24 -24.13 -4.40
C SER A 330 4.97 -22.97 -5.08
N ILE A 331 4.91 -21.79 -4.46
CA ILE A 331 5.52 -20.55 -4.96
C ILE A 331 6.68 -20.17 -4.04
N SER A 332 7.87 -20.08 -4.63
CA SER A 332 9.08 -19.60 -3.97
C SER A 332 9.52 -18.26 -4.57
N TYR A 333 9.21 -17.15 -3.89
CA TYR A 333 9.60 -15.81 -4.34
C TYR A 333 11.13 -15.63 -4.28
N ILE A 334 11.70 -15.12 -5.36
CA ILE A 334 13.14 -14.86 -5.50
C ILE A 334 13.43 -13.39 -5.20
N ARG A 335 12.77 -12.48 -5.93
CA ARG A 335 12.97 -11.03 -5.78
C ARG A 335 11.76 -10.26 -6.31
N LYS A 336 11.61 -9.03 -5.82
CA LYS A 336 10.71 -8.04 -6.42
C LYS A 336 11.37 -7.45 -7.66
N ILE A 337 10.63 -7.31 -8.76
CA ILE A 337 11.16 -6.80 -10.03
C ILE A 337 11.22 -5.27 -10.02
N ASP A 338 10.18 -4.64 -9.47
CA ASP A 338 10.06 -3.19 -9.36
C ASP A 338 9.65 -2.84 -7.92
N PRO A 339 10.43 -2.01 -7.19
CA PRO A 339 10.09 -1.63 -5.82
C PRO A 339 8.69 -0.98 -5.68
N SER A 340 8.21 -0.31 -6.73
CA SER A 340 6.92 0.39 -6.76
C SER A 340 5.73 -0.48 -7.18
N LYS A 341 5.99 -1.65 -7.79
CA LYS A 341 4.93 -2.58 -8.24
C LYS A 341 4.94 -3.88 -7.46
N THR A 342 3.78 -4.54 -7.38
CA THR A 342 3.62 -5.88 -6.81
C THR A 342 3.88 -6.95 -7.87
N VAL A 343 5.10 -6.93 -8.44
CA VAL A 343 5.56 -7.88 -9.47
C VAL A 343 6.83 -8.56 -8.99
N PHE A 344 6.83 -9.89 -8.97
CA PHE A 344 7.87 -10.71 -8.37
C PHE A 344 8.36 -11.78 -9.34
N GLU A 345 9.66 -12.00 -9.35
CA GLU A 345 10.23 -13.23 -9.89
C GLU A 345 10.11 -14.34 -8.85
N ALA A 346 9.62 -15.50 -9.25
CA ALA A 346 9.42 -16.64 -8.37
C ALA A 346 9.74 -17.96 -9.09
N LYS A 347 9.89 -19.03 -8.32
CA LYS A 347 9.89 -20.41 -8.82
C LYS A 347 8.58 -21.09 -8.45
N LEU A 348 7.97 -21.73 -9.43
CA LEU A 348 6.78 -22.56 -9.26
C LEU A 348 7.22 -24.03 -9.27
N SER A 349 6.86 -24.80 -8.25
CA SER A 349 7.22 -26.22 -8.18
C SER A 349 6.01 -27.09 -7.82
N THR A 350 6.02 -28.32 -8.33
CA THR A 350 5.21 -29.43 -7.83
C THR A 350 6.15 -30.44 -7.16
N PRO A 351 5.63 -31.40 -6.36
CA PRO A 351 6.48 -32.44 -5.77
C PRO A 351 7.22 -33.30 -6.80
N GLU A 352 6.74 -33.35 -8.04
CA GLU A 352 7.17 -34.28 -9.09
C GLU A 352 7.97 -33.62 -10.21
N ALA A 353 8.06 -32.28 -10.23
CA ALA A 353 8.67 -31.53 -11.32
C ALA A 353 9.72 -30.53 -10.81
N GLU A 354 10.73 -30.30 -11.65
CA GLU A 354 11.74 -29.28 -11.38
C GLU A 354 11.10 -27.88 -11.26
N PRO A 355 11.55 -27.04 -10.32
CA PRO A 355 11.03 -25.70 -10.17
C PRO A 355 11.25 -24.84 -11.42
N VAL A 356 10.17 -24.22 -11.91
CA VAL A 356 10.21 -23.38 -13.12
C VAL A 356 10.15 -21.91 -12.74
N ALA A 357 11.01 -21.08 -13.34
CA ALA A 357 11.00 -19.63 -13.13
C ALA A 357 9.77 -18.99 -13.76
N MET A 358 9.09 -18.11 -13.00
CA MET A 358 7.83 -17.48 -13.34
C MET A 358 7.79 -16.04 -12.83
N ILE A 359 6.85 -15.26 -13.37
CA ILE A 359 6.46 -13.95 -12.85
C ILE A 359 5.15 -14.08 -12.10
N VAL A 360 5.10 -13.56 -10.87
CA VAL A 360 3.90 -13.43 -10.06
C VAL A 360 3.55 -11.95 -9.93
N LYS A 361 2.36 -11.56 -10.37
CA LYS A 361 1.86 -10.17 -10.32
C LYS A 361 0.56 -10.11 -9.52
N PHE A 362 0.45 -9.08 -8.69
CA PHE A 362 -0.79 -8.70 -8.00
C PHE A 362 -1.26 -7.35 -8.55
N THR A 363 -2.53 -7.24 -8.95
CA THR A 363 -3.09 -5.98 -9.49
C THR A 363 -4.60 -5.92 -9.36
N ALA A 364 -5.19 -4.73 -9.28
CA ALA A 364 -6.64 -4.56 -9.09
C ALA A 364 -7.47 -5.01 -10.30
N LYS A 365 -6.91 -4.92 -11.52
CA LYS A 365 -7.59 -5.28 -12.78
C LYS A 365 -6.65 -6.02 -13.69
N TYR A 366 -7.16 -7.02 -14.41
CA TYR A 366 -6.37 -7.77 -15.37
C TYR A 366 -7.25 -8.40 -16.45
N SER A 367 -6.84 -8.29 -17.72
CA SER A 367 -7.50 -8.99 -18.82
C SER A 367 -6.80 -10.29 -19.19
N ALA A 368 -7.22 -11.38 -18.54
CA ALA A 368 -6.78 -12.72 -18.93
C ALA A 368 -7.15 -13.06 -20.39
N GLN A 369 -8.26 -12.53 -20.88
CA GLN A 369 -8.72 -12.76 -22.25
C GLN A 369 -7.77 -12.12 -23.28
N ALA A 370 -7.42 -10.85 -23.11
CA ALA A 370 -6.48 -10.17 -24.00
C ALA A 370 -5.07 -10.79 -23.93
N HIS A 371 -4.63 -11.17 -22.73
CA HIS A 371 -3.35 -11.85 -22.55
C HIS A 371 -3.32 -13.18 -23.32
N ARG A 372 -4.29 -14.08 -23.10
CA ARG A 372 -4.35 -15.38 -23.79
C ARG A 372 -4.42 -15.24 -25.30
N CYS A 373 -5.20 -14.27 -25.78
CA CYS A 373 -5.32 -13.94 -27.20
C CYS A 373 -3.97 -13.70 -27.88
N LEU A 374 -2.99 -13.14 -27.17
CA LEU A 374 -1.64 -12.90 -27.69
C LEU A 374 -0.65 -14.01 -27.36
N SER A 375 -0.78 -14.66 -26.21
CA SER A 375 0.13 -15.74 -25.81
C SER A 375 -0.08 -17.04 -26.59
N GLU A 376 -1.26 -17.23 -27.17
CA GLU A 376 -1.62 -18.42 -27.96
C GLU A 376 -1.29 -18.29 -29.46
N LEU A 377 -0.74 -17.14 -29.90
CA LEU A 377 -0.29 -16.94 -31.27
C LEU A 377 0.96 -17.77 -31.63
N SER A 378 1.23 -17.91 -32.92
CA SER A 378 2.44 -18.55 -33.45
C SER A 378 3.16 -17.62 -34.43
N PRO A 379 4.30 -16.99 -34.05
CA PRO A 379 4.91 -17.00 -32.72
C PRO A 379 4.06 -16.24 -31.68
N PRO A 380 4.22 -16.56 -30.37
CA PRO A 380 3.48 -15.86 -29.31
C PRO A 380 3.93 -14.40 -29.20
N LEU A 381 2.97 -13.52 -28.93
CA LEU A 381 3.20 -12.08 -28.73
C LEU A 381 2.97 -11.63 -27.28
N ALA A 382 2.77 -12.58 -26.37
CA ALA A 382 2.75 -12.36 -24.93
C ALA A 382 3.30 -13.62 -24.22
N PRO A 383 3.77 -13.50 -22.98
CA PRO A 383 4.23 -14.66 -22.20
C PRO A 383 3.09 -15.66 -21.98
N ALA A 384 3.41 -16.94 -21.77
CA ALA A 384 2.38 -17.92 -21.45
C ALA A 384 1.73 -17.58 -20.09
N LEU A 385 0.39 -17.57 -20.06
CA LEU A 385 -0.39 -17.31 -18.85
C LEU A 385 -0.78 -18.64 -18.16
N TYR A 386 -0.28 -18.87 -16.95
CA TYR A 386 -0.53 -20.11 -16.19
C TYR A 386 -1.68 -19.97 -15.20
N TYR A 387 -1.81 -18.81 -14.55
CA TYR A 387 -2.83 -18.56 -13.54
C TYR A 387 -3.30 -17.12 -13.62
N CYS A 388 -4.60 -16.91 -13.53
CA CYS A 388 -5.21 -15.59 -13.36
C CYS A 388 -6.54 -15.75 -12.64
N GLN A 389 -6.59 -15.38 -11.36
CA GLN A 389 -7.81 -15.40 -10.56
C GLN A 389 -7.88 -14.16 -9.68
N ARG A 390 -9.10 -13.71 -9.40
CA ARG A 390 -9.34 -12.68 -8.39
C ARG A 390 -9.43 -13.34 -7.02
N HIS A 391 -8.70 -12.76 -6.08
CA HIS A 391 -8.70 -13.12 -4.67
C HIS A 391 -9.42 -12.00 -3.90
N PRO A 392 -10.71 -12.18 -3.57
CA PRO A 392 -11.47 -11.19 -2.80
C PRO A 392 -10.80 -10.80 -1.48
N GLU A 393 -10.12 -11.75 -0.84
CA GLU A 393 -9.39 -11.57 0.41
C GLU A 393 -8.25 -10.52 0.33
N TYR A 394 -7.73 -10.26 -0.87
CA TYR A 394 -6.65 -9.29 -1.13
C TYR A 394 -7.12 -8.12 -2.00
N ASP A 395 -8.40 -8.11 -2.38
CA ASP A 395 -9.00 -7.25 -3.40
C ASP A 395 -8.15 -7.07 -4.68
N CYS A 396 -7.53 -8.16 -5.15
CA CYS A 396 -6.70 -8.11 -6.35
C CYS A 396 -6.76 -9.40 -7.17
N PHE A 397 -6.36 -9.29 -8.44
CA PHE A 397 -5.98 -10.43 -9.27
C PHE A 397 -4.58 -10.88 -8.92
N VAL A 398 -4.41 -12.20 -8.84
CA VAL A 398 -3.12 -12.87 -8.83
C VAL A 398 -2.89 -13.47 -10.21
N ILE A 399 -1.74 -13.15 -10.79
CA ILE A 399 -1.35 -13.59 -12.12
C ILE A 399 -0.01 -14.31 -12.03
N ILE A 400 0.05 -15.52 -12.58
CA ILE A 400 1.29 -16.27 -12.77
C ILE A 400 1.50 -16.49 -14.26
N MET A 401 2.63 -16.01 -14.77
CA MET A 401 2.99 -16.09 -16.19
C MET A 401 4.45 -16.48 -16.38
N ALA A 402 4.80 -16.98 -17.56
CA ALA A 402 6.18 -17.25 -17.93
C ALA A 402 7.07 -16.00 -17.84
N VAL A 403 8.36 -16.21 -17.61
CA VAL A 403 9.36 -15.15 -17.81
C VAL A 403 9.52 -14.89 -19.30
N ALA A 404 9.26 -13.65 -19.71
CA ALA A 404 9.49 -13.20 -21.07
C ALA A 404 10.98 -12.90 -21.29
N PRO A 405 11.61 -13.36 -22.38
CA PRO A 405 12.95 -12.95 -22.73
C PRO A 405 12.97 -11.49 -23.21
N GLY A 406 14.15 -10.88 -23.16
CA GLY A 406 14.40 -9.56 -23.74
C GLY A 406 14.27 -8.41 -22.76
N SER A 407 14.30 -7.21 -23.33
CA SER A 407 14.26 -5.96 -22.58
C SER A 407 13.42 -4.92 -23.30
N SER A 408 12.96 -3.90 -22.56
CA SER A 408 12.25 -2.79 -23.18
C SER A 408 13.16 -2.05 -24.17
N PRO A 409 12.66 -1.74 -25.38
CA PRO A 409 13.44 -0.99 -26.36
C PRO A 409 13.93 0.36 -25.81
N SER A 410 15.13 0.78 -26.23
CA SER A 410 15.66 2.10 -25.94
C SER A 410 14.89 3.21 -26.68
N SER A 411 15.25 4.47 -26.46
CA SER A 411 14.65 5.61 -27.17
C SER A 411 14.88 5.53 -28.69
N GLY A 412 13.99 6.21 -29.43
CA GLY A 412 13.99 6.24 -30.89
C GLY A 412 13.00 5.25 -31.52
N PRO A 413 12.92 5.23 -32.86
CA PRO A 413 11.95 4.42 -33.60
C PRO A 413 12.23 2.94 -33.43
N LEU A 414 11.15 2.15 -33.26
CA LEU A 414 11.27 0.70 -33.22
C LEU A 414 11.60 0.13 -34.59
N GLN A 415 12.28 -1.02 -34.62
CA GLN A 415 12.58 -1.73 -35.86
C GLN A 415 11.28 -2.13 -36.59
N GLU A 416 11.29 -2.08 -37.92
CA GLU A 416 10.10 -2.39 -38.73
C GLU A 416 9.55 -3.80 -38.45
N GLN A 417 10.41 -4.77 -38.18
CA GLN A 417 9.98 -6.12 -37.78
C GLN A 417 9.20 -6.10 -36.45
N THR A 418 9.66 -5.32 -35.47
CA THR A 418 8.96 -5.16 -34.18
C THR A 418 7.60 -4.50 -34.39
N LEU A 419 7.54 -3.42 -35.18
CA LEU A 419 6.30 -2.72 -35.50
C LEU A 419 5.28 -3.61 -36.22
N ARG A 420 5.74 -4.47 -37.14
CA ARG A 420 4.88 -5.46 -37.79
C ARG A 420 4.27 -6.47 -36.81
N HIS A 421 5.07 -7.01 -35.88
CA HIS A 421 4.55 -7.91 -34.84
C HIS A 421 3.55 -7.22 -33.92
N LEU A 422 3.84 -5.97 -33.49
CA LEU A 422 2.90 -5.18 -32.68
C LEU A 422 1.58 -4.95 -33.43
N ARG A 423 1.63 -4.62 -34.73
CA ARG A 423 0.45 -4.44 -35.57
C ARG A 423 -0.40 -5.73 -35.62
N VAL A 424 0.24 -6.88 -35.85
CA VAL A 424 -0.45 -8.19 -35.83
C VAL A 424 -1.11 -8.45 -34.47
N GLY A 425 -0.42 -8.14 -33.36
CA GLY A 425 -0.98 -8.28 -32.02
C GLY A 425 -2.23 -7.41 -31.81
N LEU A 426 -2.16 -6.13 -32.18
CA LEU A 426 -3.30 -5.23 -32.07
C LEU A 426 -4.47 -5.66 -32.97
N GLU A 427 -4.22 -6.04 -34.22
CA GLU A 427 -5.24 -6.54 -35.14
C GLU A 427 -5.93 -7.80 -34.58
N THR A 428 -5.17 -8.70 -33.97
CA THR A 428 -5.69 -9.91 -33.32
C THR A 428 -6.64 -9.54 -32.17
N LEU A 429 -6.22 -8.64 -31.28
CA LEU A 429 -7.06 -8.14 -30.18
C LEU A 429 -8.32 -7.46 -30.72
N HIS A 430 -8.17 -6.56 -31.68
CA HIS A 430 -9.25 -5.74 -32.21
C HIS A 430 -10.30 -6.58 -32.94
N THR A 431 -9.89 -7.67 -33.61
CA THR A 431 -10.78 -8.65 -34.24
C THR A 431 -11.65 -9.37 -33.21
N GLN A 432 -11.11 -9.64 -32.02
CA GLN A 432 -11.86 -10.20 -30.88
C GLN A 432 -12.62 -9.13 -30.08
N ASN A 433 -12.71 -7.90 -30.60
CA ASN A 433 -13.29 -6.75 -29.92
C ASN A 433 -12.63 -6.43 -28.57
N LEU A 434 -11.32 -6.64 -28.48
CA LEU A 434 -10.48 -6.27 -27.35
C LEU A 434 -9.62 -5.05 -27.70
N VAL A 435 -9.22 -4.30 -26.68
CA VAL A 435 -8.25 -3.19 -26.76
C VAL A 435 -7.11 -3.46 -25.79
N PHE A 436 -5.90 -3.02 -26.12
CA PHE A 436 -4.73 -3.17 -25.26
C PHE A 436 -4.67 -2.04 -24.23
N GLY A 437 -4.82 -0.80 -24.70
CA GLY A 437 -4.97 0.43 -23.91
C GLY A 437 -3.67 1.04 -23.41
N ASP A 438 -2.65 0.24 -23.13
CA ASP A 438 -1.39 0.70 -22.53
C ASP A 438 -0.16 0.44 -23.40
N LEU A 439 -0.28 0.64 -24.73
CA LEU A 439 0.83 0.37 -25.66
C LEU A 439 1.93 1.42 -25.51
N ARG A 440 2.97 1.09 -24.75
CA ARG A 440 4.14 1.95 -24.52
C ARG A 440 5.41 1.11 -24.41
N ARG A 441 6.58 1.74 -24.60
CA ARG A 441 7.89 1.06 -24.54
C ARG A 441 8.11 0.21 -23.26
N PRO A 442 7.72 0.64 -22.05
CA PRO A 442 7.86 -0.18 -20.84
C PRO A 442 7.07 -1.50 -20.87
N ASN A 443 6.03 -1.58 -21.71
CA ASN A 443 5.14 -2.72 -21.84
C ASN A 443 5.47 -3.61 -23.06
N ILE A 444 6.59 -3.34 -23.73
CA ILE A 444 7.09 -4.09 -24.88
C ILE A 444 8.45 -4.68 -24.49
N LEU A 445 8.63 -5.98 -24.67
CA LEU A 445 9.92 -6.65 -24.54
C LEU A 445 10.36 -7.17 -25.91
N VAL A 446 11.64 -6.96 -26.24
CA VAL A 446 12.23 -7.43 -27.50
C VAL A 446 13.49 -8.24 -27.22
N ASP A 447 13.56 -9.42 -27.84
CA ASP A 447 14.76 -10.28 -27.86
C ASP A 447 14.97 -10.87 -29.25
N ASN A 448 16.09 -10.56 -29.90
CA ASN A 448 16.44 -11.12 -31.21
C ASN A 448 15.31 -11.09 -32.27
N GLY A 449 14.47 -10.04 -32.24
CA GLY A 449 13.33 -9.86 -33.15
C GLY A 449 12.02 -10.51 -32.69
N LEU A 450 12.03 -11.31 -31.61
CA LEU A 450 10.84 -11.74 -30.89
C LEU A 450 10.29 -10.59 -30.05
N VAL A 451 8.97 -10.43 -30.06
CA VAL A 451 8.27 -9.35 -29.37
C VAL A 451 7.31 -9.97 -28.36
N SER A 452 7.28 -9.42 -27.16
CA SER A 452 6.29 -9.80 -26.14
C SER A 452 5.68 -8.55 -25.52
N LEU A 453 4.37 -8.43 -25.62
CA LEU A 453 3.58 -7.46 -24.88
C LEU A 453 3.35 -7.98 -23.46
N ILE A 454 3.54 -7.08 -22.50
CA ILE A 454 3.32 -7.31 -21.07
C ILE A 454 2.39 -6.23 -20.52
N ASP A 455 1.89 -6.43 -19.30
CA ASP A 455 1.02 -5.47 -18.59
C ASP A 455 -0.38 -5.28 -19.23
N PHE A 456 -1.26 -6.26 -18.99
CA PHE A 456 -2.64 -6.29 -19.50
C PHE A 456 -3.66 -5.71 -18.50
N ASP A 457 -3.23 -4.81 -17.62
CA ASP A 457 -4.07 -4.30 -16.53
C ASP A 457 -5.20 -3.40 -17.04
N TRP A 458 -4.96 -2.69 -18.15
CA TRP A 458 -5.92 -1.77 -18.77
C TRP A 458 -6.65 -2.39 -19.96
N SER A 459 -6.16 -3.52 -20.47
CA SER A 459 -6.78 -4.18 -21.60
C SER A 459 -8.19 -4.68 -21.27
N GLY A 460 -9.02 -4.88 -22.27
CA GLY A 460 -10.38 -5.37 -22.06
C GLY A 460 -11.25 -5.25 -23.30
N GLN A 461 -12.56 -5.45 -23.14
CA GLN A 461 -13.53 -5.35 -24.23
C GLN A 461 -13.68 -3.89 -24.67
N ALA A 462 -13.61 -3.61 -25.98
CA ALA A 462 -13.86 -2.29 -26.54
C ALA A 462 -15.27 -1.81 -26.17
N GLY A 463 -15.40 -0.54 -25.76
CA GLY A 463 -16.65 0.04 -25.23
C GLY A 463 -16.99 -0.34 -23.79
N LYS A 464 -16.12 -1.10 -23.10
CA LYS A 464 -16.23 -1.40 -21.66
C LYS A 464 -14.94 -1.17 -20.89
N ALA A 465 -13.79 -1.32 -21.54
CA ALA A 465 -12.50 -1.00 -20.96
C ALA A 465 -12.37 0.52 -20.80
N HIS A 466 -11.88 0.97 -19.65
CA HIS A 466 -11.72 2.39 -19.32
C HIS A 466 -10.34 2.64 -18.73
N TYR A 467 -9.74 3.78 -19.06
CA TYR A 467 -8.52 4.25 -18.42
C TYR A 467 -8.76 4.47 -16.93
N PRO A 468 -7.75 4.23 -16.08
CA PRO A 468 -7.87 4.54 -14.67
C PRO A 468 -8.10 6.04 -14.48
N VAL A 469 -8.90 6.42 -13.48
CA VAL A 469 -9.08 7.84 -13.10
C VAL A 469 -7.76 8.48 -12.65
N THR A 470 -6.82 7.66 -12.20
CA THR A 470 -5.47 8.03 -11.78
C THR A 470 -4.45 8.10 -12.92
N ILE A 471 -4.84 7.89 -14.19
CA ILE A 471 -3.91 7.96 -15.34
C ILE A 471 -3.08 9.24 -15.31
N ASN A 472 -1.78 9.12 -15.56
CA ASN A 472 -0.90 10.27 -15.65
C ASN A 472 -0.94 10.86 -17.06
N LEU A 473 -1.70 11.95 -17.23
CA LEU A 473 -1.77 12.69 -18.50
C LEU A 473 -0.64 13.72 -18.65
N SER A 474 0.20 13.90 -17.63
CA SER A 474 1.34 14.82 -17.66
C SER A 474 2.64 14.06 -17.92
N GLY A 475 3.32 14.37 -19.03
CA GLY A 475 4.65 13.87 -19.34
C GLY A 475 4.70 12.71 -20.36
N GLU A 476 3.56 12.14 -20.72
CA GLU A 476 3.46 11.18 -21.83
C GLU A 476 2.54 11.71 -22.92
N GLU A 477 2.97 11.54 -24.17
CA GLU A 477 2.12 11.88 -25.30
C GLU A 477 1.14 10.73 -25.59
N TRP A 478 0.06 10.68 -24.83
CA TRP A 478 -1.05 9.77 -25.08
C TRP A 478 -1.71 10.03 -26.45
N ALA A 479 -2.47 9.04 -26.93
CA ALA A 479 -3.36 9.21 -28.07
C ALA A 479 -4.37 10.35 -27.86
N GLU A 480 -4.84 10.94 -28.96
CA GLU A 480 -5.83 12.01 -28.90
C GLU A 480 -7.14 11.51 -28.26
N GLY A 481 -7.73 12.32 -27.38
CA GLY A 481 -8.99 11.97 -26.69
C GLY A 481 -8.84 11.08 -25.46
N VAL A 482 -7.62 10.65 -25.09
CA VAL A 482 -7.38 9.95 -23.82
C VAL A 482 -7.66 10.88 -22.64
N VAL A 483 -8.61 10.48 -21.79
CA VAL A 483 -9.02 11.22 -20.59
C VAL A 483 -9.14 10.29 -19.38
N ARG A 484 -9.05 10.86 -18.18
CA ARG A 484 -9.23 10.13 -16.91
C ARG A 484 -10.60 9.45 -16.88
N GLY A 485 -10.63 8.14 -16.65
CA GLY A 485 -11.88 7.38 -16.62
C GLY A 485 -12.57 7.22 -17.97
N GLY A 486 -11.97 7.70 -19.07
CA GLY A 486 -12.53 7.57 -20.42
C GLY A 486 -12.41 6.16 -20.96
N GLU A 487 -13.26 5.83 -21.93
CA GLU A 487 -13.21 4.54 -22.64
C GLU A 487 -11.87 4.37 -23.37
N ILE A 488 -11.34 3.15 -23.32
CA ILE A 488 -10.19 2.73 -24.12
C ILE A 488 -10.71 2.28 -25.48
N LYS A 489 -10.23 2.97 -26.53
CA LYS A 489 -10.66 2.74 -27.91
C LYS A 489 -9.56 2.08 -28.73
N LYS A 490 -9.95 1.41 -29.81
CA LYS A 490 -9.02 0.75 -30.75
C LYS A 490 -8.09 1.77 -31.41
N GLU A 491 -8.63 2.95 -31.70
CA GLU A 491 -7.90 4.08 -32.28
C GLU A 491 -6.74 4.53 -31.37
N HIS A 492 -6.92 4.47 -30.05
CA HIS A 492 -5.84 4.79 -29.11
C HIS A 492 -4.66 3.82 -29.27
N ASP A 493 -4.92 2.52 -29.42
CA ASP A 493 -3.84 1.54 -29.65
C ASP A 493 -3.08 1.83 -30.95
N LEU A 494 -3.81 2.20 -32.01
CA LEU A 494 -3.23 2.50 -33.33
C LEU A 494 -2.39 3.77 -33.31
N GLU A 495 -2.86 4.83 -32.66
CA GLU A 495 -2.10 6.08 -32.49
C GLU A 495 -0.86 5.87 -31.63
N MET A 496 -0.97 5.10 -30.54
CA MET A 496 0.18 4.74 -29.72
C MET A 496 1.21 3.91 -30.51
N LEU A 497 0.76 3.03 -31.42
CA LEU A 497 1.66 2.33 -32.33
C LEU A 497 2.39 3.29 -33.28
N GLN A 498 1.70 4.29 -33.83
CA GLN A 498 2.31 5.30 -34.71
C GLN A 498 3.40 6.09 -33.98
N LYS A 499 3.19 6.43 -32.70
CA LYS A 499 4.18 7.11 -31.85
C LYS A 499 5.43 6.26 -31.56
N LEU A 500 5.40 4.95 -31.81
CA LEU A 500 6.58 4.08 -31.72
C LEU A 500 7.39 4.00 -33.02
N MET A 501 6.87 4.59 -34.12
CA MET A 501 7.53 4.66 -35.43
C MET A 501 8.46 5.86 -35.57
N VAL A 502 8.36 6.82 -34.65
CA VAL A 502 9.16 8.05 -34.52
C VAL A 502 9.97 8.01 -33.23
#